data_AF-A0A931NZ12-F1
#
_entry.id   AF-A0A931NZ12-F1
#
_cell.length_a   1.000
_cell.length_b   1.000
_cell.length_c   1.000
_cell.angle_alpha   90.00
_cell.angle_beta   90.00
_cell.angle_gamma   90.00
#
_symmetry.space_group_name_H-M   'P 1'
#
loop_
_entity.id
_entity.type
_entity.pdbx_description
1 polymer ?
#
loop_
_entity_poly.entity_id
_entity_poly.type
_entity_poly.pdbx_seq_one_letter_code
_entity_poly.pdbx_strand_id
1 'polypeptide(L)'
;MKTLSLGAAALALIGAAGCTNAAMAHGTDAQGSGISIGGNMTRTLDQDGDLSLIGGNMDLRGRVGGDVSLVGGNIELDLDIGGELSVAGGNMEVDGSIGEGASIAGGDIEWNADVAQDLEIAGGDLTIDSAIGGDLEAASGEMEITRGSHIRGNAELAAAEIQLNGQIDGTLEAAGAFVQVRGEVGGEAWLMADPHEGRRGWHAEIDEDGARAGSTNGLVEISGEFGDALHVCARRVNFLRNASVEGPIHVWADSEPEVADAAELGSVSFENRNGRDCDDIFDDLDRR
;
A
#
# COMPACT_ATOMS: atom_id res chain seq x y z
N MET A 1 -8.65 -23.47 -13.01
CA MET A 1 -7.27 -23.46 -13.56
C MET A 1 -6.91 -22.03 -13.93
N LYS A 2 -6.72 -21.18 -12.91
CA LYS A 2 -5.91 -19.97 -12.98
C LYS A 2 -4.82 -20.21 -11.95
N THR A 3 -3.58 -20.26 -12.41
CA THR A 3 -2.38 -20.35 -11.60
C THR A 3 -2.18 -18.98 -10.95
N LEU A 4 -2.66 -18.82 -9.73
CA LEU A 4 -2.16 -17.78 -8.83
C LEU A 4 -0.81 -18.28 -8.32
N SER A 5 0.17 -17.40 -8.36
CA SER A 5 1.55 -17.65 -7.99
C SER A 5 1.78 -16.77 -6.77
N LEU A 6 1.26 -17.12 -5.59
CA LEU A 6 1.48 -16.35 -4.35
C LEU A 6 2.81 -16.74 -3.70
N GLY A 7 3.86 -16.81 -4.52
CA GLY A 7 5.24 -16.97 -4.07
C GLY A 7 5.88 -15.60 -4.01
N ALA A 8 6.03 -15.10 -2.79
CA ALA A 8 6.42 -13.73 -2.44
C ALA A 8 5.33 -12.70 -2.78
N ALA A 9 5.06 -11.80 -1.83
CA ALA A 9 4.84 -10.40 -2.17
C ALA A 9 6.11 -9.92 -2.90
N ALA A 10 6.25 -10.34 -4.16
CA ALA A 10 7.07 -9.69 -5.13
C ALA A 10 6.31 -8.40 -5.44
N LEU A 11 6.29 -7.49 -4.45
CA LEU A 11 6.33 -6.10 -4.81
C LEU A 11 7.50 -6.02 -5.77
N ALA A 12 7.15 -5.85 -7.03
CA ALA A 12 8.08 -5.35 -8.00
C ALA A 12 8.69 -4.16 -7.29
N LEU A 13 9.98 -4.29 -6.90
CA LEU A 13 10.85 -3.16 -6.64
C LEU A 13 10.41 -2.12 -7.65
N ILE A 14 9.77 -1.02 -7.21
CA ILE A 14 9.18 -0.03 -8.13
C ILE A 14 10.19 0.13 -9.22
N GLY A 15 9.85 -0.51 -10.33
CA GLY A 15 10.76 -0.61 -11.42
C GLY A 15 10.72 0.81 -11.90
N ALA A 16 11.81 1.53 -11.78
CA ALA A 16 12.06 2.65 -12.67
C ALA A 16 12.19 2.08 -14.11
N ALA A 17 11.15 1.38 -14.59
CA ALA A 17 10.98 0.79 -15.89
C ALA A 17 10.53 1.92 -16.80
N GLY A 18 11.45 2.85 -17.01
CA GLY A 18 11.14 4.09 -17.69
C GLY A 18 12.28 5.07 -17.89
N CYS A 19 13.51 4.79 -17.43
CA CYS A 19 14.69 5.47 -17.98
C CYS A 19 14.96 4.96 -19.41
N THR A 20 14.01 5.15 -20.34
CA THR A 20 14.37 5.18 -21.74
C THR A 20 15.16 6.48 -21.96
N ASN A 21 16.25 6.38 -22.71
CA ASN A 21 17.09 7.52 -23.08
C ASN A 21 16.26 8.56 -23.87
N ALA A 22 15.51 9.41 -23.20
CA ALA A 22 15.02 10.66 -23.77
C ALA A 22 16.20 11.64 -23.77
N ALA A 23 16.79 11.79 -24.95
CA ALA A 23 17.86 12.72 -25.20
C ALA A 23 17.54 14.11 -24.64
N MET A 24 18.52 14.71 -23.99
CA MET A 24 18.48 16.12 -23.59
C MET A 24 18.14 16.99 -24.80
N ALA A 25 16.98 17.64 -24.77
CA ALA A 25 16.59 18.69 -25.70
C ALA A 25 16.22 19.95 -24.92
N HIS A 26 17.04 21.00 -25.10
CA HIS A 26 16.72 22.38 -24.77
C HIS A 26 15.64 22.90 -25.74
N GLY A 27 14.58 23.55 -25.25
CA GLY A 27 13.72 24.36 -26.14
C GLY A 27 12.36 24.75 -25.58
N THR A 28 12.30 25.98 -25.05
CA THR A 28 11.25 27.02 -25.14
C THR A 28 9.79 26.63 -25.41
N ASP A 29 8.93 27.07 -24.49
CA ASP A 29 7.48 27.31 -24.60
C ASP A 29 6.89 27.29 -26.03
N ALA A 30 6.05 26.28 -26.29
CA ALA A 30 5.00 26.31 -27.31
C ALA A 30 4.01 25.14 -27.10
N GLN A 31 2.92 25.37 -26.36
CA GLN A 31 1.65 24.59 -26.34
C GLN A 31 1.70 23.10 -26.79
N GLY A 32 2.64 22.31 -26.28
CA GLY A 32 2.87 20.92 -26.69
C GLY A 32 3.98 20.33 -25.82
N SER A 33 3.82 19.05 -25.47
CA SER A 33 4.62 18.32 -24.47
C SER A 33 6.09 18.74 -24.44
N GLY A 34 6.55 19.22 -23.29
CA GLY A 34 7.90 19.74 -23.10
C GLY A 34 8.45 19.40 -21.72
N ILE A 35 9.75 19.09 -21.67
CA ILE A 35 10.48 18.85 -20.42
C ILE A 35 10.97 20.20 -19.87
N SER A 36 10.54 20.58 -18.68
CA SER A 36 11.11 21.75 -17.98
C SER A 36 11.96 21.32 -16.79
N ILE A 37 13.23 21.75 -16.81
CA ILE A 37 14.22 21.49 -15.76
C ILE A 37 14.42 22.78 -14.95
N GLY A 38 14.16 22.75 -13.65
CA GLY A 38 14.24 23.94 -12.80
C GLY A 38 14.56 23.63 -11.34
N GLY A 39 15.16 24.58 -10.62
CA GLY A 39 15.44 24.42 -9.18
C GLY A 39 14.15 24.45 -8.35
N ASN A 40 13.40 25.55 -8.45
CA ASN A 40 12.08 25.72 -7.84
C ASN A 40 11.08 26.09 -8.93
N MET A 41 9.92 25.44 -8.95
CA MET A 41 8.87 25.67 -9.94
C MET A 41 7.55 25.85 -9.22
N THR A 42 6.91 26.99 -9.43
CA THR A 42 5.53 27.24 -9.04
C THR A 42 4.77 27.55 -10.32
N ARG A 43 3.81 26.71 -10.70
CA ARG A 43 3.07 26.88 -11.97
C ARG A 43 1.58 26.64 -11.76
N THR A 44 0.78 27.52 -12.36
CA THR A 44 -0.64 27.24 -12.63
C THR A 44 -0.74 26.75 -14.07
N LEU A 45 -1.29 25.55 -14.25
CA LEU A 45 -1.32 24.82 -15.50
C LEU A 45 -2.74 24.84 -16.09
N ASP A 46 -2.80 24.97 -17.40
CA ASP A 46 -3.98 24.72 -18.23
C ASP A 46 -3.44 24.19 -19.56
N GLN A 47 -3.12 22.90 -19.56
CA GLN A 47 -2.46 22.23 -20.68
C GLN A 47 -3.34 21.11 -21.22
N ASP A 48 -3.47 20.99 -22.54
CA ASP A 48 -4.26 19.92 -23.15
C ASP A 48 -3.49 18.60 -23.34
N GLY A 49 -2.16 18.68 -23.50
CA GLY A 49 -1.28 17.51 -23.65
C GLY A 49 -0.49 17.20 -22.39
N ASP A 50 0.63 16.50 -22.56
CA ASP A 50 1.39 15.92 -21.45
C ASP A 50 2.35 16.92 -20.81
N LEU A 51 2.62 16.71 -19.53
CA LEU A 51 3.57 17.47 -18.74
C LEU A 51 4.73 16.58 -18.30
N SER A 52 5.96 17.01 -18.56
CA SER A 52 7.14 16.39 -17.96
C SER A 52 8.01 17.43 -17.29
N LEU A 53 8.30 17.26 -15.99
CA LEU A 53 9.12 18.21 -15.23
C LEU A 53 10.15 17.49 -14.38
N ILE A 54 11.32 18.12 -14.25
CA ILE A 54 12.35 17.71 -13.32
C ILE A 54 12.75 18.92 -12.51
N GLY A 55 12.64 18.85 -11.18
CA GLY A 55 13.09 19.97 -10.36
C GLY A 55 13.25 19.69 -8.88
N GLY A 56 13.89 20.61 -8.17
CA GLY A 56 14.14 20.45 -6.73
C GLY A 56 12.86 20.58 -5.90
N ASN A 57 12.13 21.67 -6.09
CA ASN A 57 10.85 21.95 -5.43
C ASN A 57 9.79 22.28 -6.50
N MET A 58 8.64 21.62 -6.45
CA MET A 58 7.55 21.79 -7.40
C MET A 58 6.24 22.05 -6.65
N ASP A 59 5.57 23.13 -7.01
CA ASP A 59 4.20 23.47 -6.60
C ASP A 59 3.41 23.67 -7.90
N LEU A 60 2.56 22.71 -8.23
CA LEU A 60 1.83 22.66 -9.49
C LEU A 60 0.34 22.62 -9.20
N ARG A 61 -0.42 23.57 -9.75
CA ARG A 61 -1.87 23.64 -9.61
C ARG A 61 -2.59 23.78 -10.94
N GLY A 62 -3.82 23.29 -11.07
CA GLY A 62 -4.65 23.46 -12.27
C GLY A 62 -4.88 22.17 -13.07
N ARG A 63 -4.94 22.26 -14.41
CA ARG A 63 -5.33 21.14 -15.27
C ARG A 63 -4.20 20.70 -16.21
N VAL A 64 -4.03 19.38 -16.35
CA VAL A 64 -3.26 18.74 -17.43
C VAL A 64 -4.14 17.71 -18.12
N GLY A 65 -4.32 17.84 -19.43
CA GLY A 65 -5.23 16.99 -20.21
C GLY A 65 -4.67 15.63 -20.60
N GLY A 66 -3.34 15.51 -20.67
CA GLY A 66 -2.62 14.26 -20.92
C GLY A 66 -1.91 13.74 -19.68
N ASP A 67 -0.79 13.05 -19.90
CA ASP A 67 -0.04 12.38 -18.84
C ASP A 67 0.88 13.36 -18.09
N VAL A 68 1.18 13.06 -16.83
CA VAL A 68 2.07 13.84 -15.98
C VAL A 68 3.23 12.98 -15.50
N SER A 69 4.46 13.39 -15.83
CA SER A 69 5.69 12.74 -15.39
C SER A 69 6.59 13.72 -14.64
N LEU A 70 6.82 13.48 -13.34
CA LEU A 70 7.53 14.41 -12.47
C LEU A 70 8.65 13.70 -11.71
N VAL A 71 9.79 14.39 -11.61
CA VAL A 71 10.87 13.98 -10.71
C VAL A 71 11.31 15.17 -9.87
N GLY A 72 11.36 15.02 -8.55
CA GLY A 72 11.87 16.08 -7.70
C GLY A 72 12.24 15.74 -6.27
N GLY A 73 12.56 16.78 -5.50
CA GLY A 73 12.86 16.67 -4.07
C GLY A 73 11.60 16.82 -3.22
N ASN A 74 10.91 17.95 -3.39
CA ASN A 74 9.63 18.24 -2.74
C ASN A 74 8.60 18.56 -3.82
N ILE A 75 7.44 17.91 -3.79
CA ILE A 75 6.41 18.04 -4.82
C ILE A 75 5.05 18.22 -4.14
N GLU A 76 4.39 19.32 -4.43
CA GLU A 76 3.00 19.60 -4.05
C GLU A 76 2.18 19.70 -5.34
N LEU A 77 1.20 18.81 -5.49
CA LEU A 77 0.32 18.74 -6.66
C LEU A 77 -1.11 18.99 -6.23
N ASP A 78 -1.78 19.93 -6.90
CA ASP A 78 -3.25 20.12 -6.82
C ASP A 78 -3.74 20.18 -8.26
N LEU A 79 -3.85 19.00 -8.89
CA LEU A 79 -4.01 18.86 -10.33
C LEU A 79 -5.21 17.99 -10.72
N ASP A 80 -5.94 18.46 -11.73
CA ASP A 80 -6.86 17.63 -12.52
C ASP A 80 -6.09 17.07 -13.73
N ILE A 81 -5.74 15.79 -13.67
CA ILE A 81 -4.94 15.07 -14.67
C ILE A 81 -5.87 14.18 -15.49
N GLY A 82 -5.88 14.38 -16.80
CA GLY A 82 -6.74 13.61 -17.71
C GLY A 82 -6.22 12.20 -18.01
N GLY A 83 -4.90 11.99 -17.97
CA GLY A 83 -4.23 10.71 -18.24
C GLY A 83 -3.62 10.09 -16.99
N GLU A 84 -2.43 9.50 -17.15
CA GLU A 84 -1.68 8.83 -16.08
C GLU A 84 -0.79 9.80 -15.29
N LEU A 85 -0.56 9.50 -14.01
CA LEU A 85 0.40 10.22 -13.17
C LEU A 85 1.59 9.32 -12.82
N SER A 86 2.81 9.75 -13.14
CA SER A 86 4.06 9.10 -12.75
C SER A 86 4.96 10.06 -11.98
N VAL A 87 5.23 9.81 -10.71
CA VAL A 87 6.01 10.72 -9.86
C VAL A 87 7.08 10.00 -9.04
N ALA A 88 8.28 10.56 -9.03
CA ALA A 88 9.31 10.19 -8.07
C ALA A 88 9.78 11.41 -7.29
N GLY A 89 9.71 11.35 -5.95
CA GLY A 89 9.94 12.48 -5.06
C GLY A 89 10.62 12.10 -3.75
N GLY A 90 11.12 13.08 -3.00
CA GLY A 90 11.50 12.89 -1.59
C GLY A 90 10.28 13.01 -0.68
N ASN A 91 9.68 14.20 -0.65
CA ASN A 91 8.45 14.52 0.07
C ASN A 91 7.37 14.90 -0.94
N MET A 92 6.18 14.32 -0.82
CA MET A 92 5.09 14.54 -1.77
C MET A 92 3.75 14.71 -1.07
N GLU A 93 3.01 15.72 -1.50
CA GLU A 93 1.59 15.93 -1.19
C GLU A 93 0.86 16.00 -2.54
N VAL A 94 -0.09 15.09 -2.75
CA VAL A 94 -0.79 14.93 -4.03
C VAL A 94 -2.29 14.99 -3.80
N ASP A 95 -2.88 16.09 -4.27
CA ASP A 95 -4.32 16.37 -4.29
C ASP A 95 -4.85 16.46 -5.73
N GLY A 96 -6.18 16.38 -5.85
CA GLY A 96 -6.88 16.56 -7.12
C GLY A 96 -7.45 15.25 -7.66
N SER A 97 -7.39 15.07 -8.99
CA SER A 97 -7.98 13.91 -9.65
C SER A 97 -7.12 13.38 -10.79
N ILE A 98 -7.02 12.04 -10.90
CA ILE A 98 -6.28 11.33 -11.94
C ILE A 98 -7.27 10.51 -12.75
N GLY A 99 -7.37 10.81 -14.05
CA GLY A 99 -8.35 10.23 -14.97
C GLY A 99 -8.07 8.78 -15.37
N GLU A 100 -6.84 8.31 -15.19
CA GLU A 100 -6.42 6.93 -15.44
C GLU A 100 -5.77 6.32 -14.18
N GLY A 101 -4.56 5.76 -14.28
CA GLY A 101 -3.81 5.19 -13.16
C GLY A 101 -2.69 6.10 -12.67
N ALA A 102 -2.10 5.74 -11.53
CA ALA A 102 -0.99 6.49 -10.96
C ALA A 102 0.11 5.59 -10.39
N SER A 103 1.38 5.96 -10.62
CA SER A 103 2.57 5.28 -10.11
C SER A 103 3.49 6.28 -9.38
N ILE A 104 3.70 6.08 -8.08
CA ILE A 104 4.40 7.05 -7.22
C ILE A 104 5.45 6.36 -6.34
N ALA A 105 6.63 6.99 -6.22
CA ALA A 105 7.68 6.53 -5.32
C ALA A 105 8.34 7.68 -4.55
N GLY A 106 8.47 7.56 -3.23
CA GLY A 106 9.17 8.55 -2.42
C GLY A 106 9.56 8.15 -1.01
N GLY A 107 9.96 9.15 -0.22
CA GLY A 107 10.28 9.00 1.20
C GLY A 107 9.05 9.21 2.07
N ASP A 108 8.41 10.37 1.94
CA ASP A 108 7.23 10.76 2.69
C ASP A 108 6.11 11.12 1.71
N ILE A 109 4.97 10.44 1.76
CA ILE A 109 3.86 10.65 0.82
C ILE A 109 2.54 10.83 1.56
N GLU A 110 1.88 11.95 1.29
CA GLU A 110 0.48 12.20 1.59
C GLU A 110 -0.32 12.18 0.28
N TRP A 111 -1.19 11.18 0.15
CA TRP A 111 -1.99 10.94 -1.05
C TRP A 111 -3.47 11.20 -0.78
N ASN A 112 -4.00 12.28 -1.36
CA ASN A 112 -5.38 12.74 -1.21
C ASN A 112 -6.14 12.78 -2.55
N ALA A 113 -5.50 12.36 -3.65
CA ALA A 113 -6.06 12.48 -4.98
C ALA A 113 -6.88 11.25 -5.39
N ASP A 114 -8.05 11.48 -5.98
CA ASP A 114 -8.89 10.38 -6.48
C ASP A 114 -8.31 9.80 -7.78
N VAL A 115 -8.27 8.47 -7.88
CA VAL A 115 -7.75 7.75 -9.06
C VAL A 115 -8.87 6.96 -9.71
N ALA A 116 -9.07 7.12 -11.02
CA ALA A 116 -10.13 6.44 -11.73
C ALA A 116 -9.86 4.93 -11.94
N GLN A 117 -8.60 4.54 -12.02
CA GLN A 117 -8.13 3.16 -12.20
C GLN A 117 -7.24 2.75 -11.03
N ASP A 118 -6.07 2.17 -11.31
CA ASP A 118 -5.18 1.54 -10.34
C ASP A 118 -4.17 2.55 -9.74
N LEU A 119 -3.78 2.33 -8.49
CA LEU A 119 -2.75 3.11 -7.79
C LEU A 119 -1.61 2.20 -7.34
N GLU A 120 -0.42 2.42 -7.90
CA GLU A 120 0.84 1.83 -7.45
C GLU A 120 1.64 2.87 -6.67
N ILE A 121 1.93 2.62 -5.39
CA ILE A 121 2.57 3.62 -4.53
C ILE A 121 3.58 3.00 -3.57
N ALA A 122 4.78 3.57 -3.48
CA ALA A 122 5.69 3.21 -2.39
C ALA A 122 6.38 4.40 -1.71
N GLY A 123 6.43 4.33 -0.38
CA GLY A 123 6.99 5.34 0.50
C GLY A 123 7.90 4.76 1.58
N GLY A 124 8.60 5.61 2.32
CA GLY A 124 9.02 5.28 3.70
C GLY A 124 7.83 5.40 4.64
N ASP A 125 7.17 6.55 4.58
CA ASP A 125 5.95 6.89 5.32
C ASP A 125 4.84 7.24 4.33
N LEU A 126 3.69 6.58 4.44
CA LEU A 126 2.61 6.65 3.46
C LEU A 126 1.25 6.83 4.15
N THR A 127 0.55 7.90 3.79
CA THR A 127 -0.87 8.12 4.16
C THR A 127 -1.72 8.22 2.89
N ILE A 128 -2.81 7.46 2.83
CA ILE A 128 -3.76 7.45 1.70
C ILE A 128 -5.16 7.81 2.20
N ASP A 129 -5.72 8.91 1.70
CA ASP A 129 -7.09 9.38 1.93
C ASP A 129 -7.78 9.67 0.58
N SER A 130 -8.15 8.63 -0.18
CA SER A 130 -8.67 8.79 -1.54
C SER A 130 -9.61 7.69 -2.02
N ALA A 131 -10.43 7.99 -3.03
CA ALA A 131 -11.16 6.99 -3.78
C ALA A 131 -10.30 6.42 -4.92
N ILE A 132 -10.16 5.10 -4.96
CA ILE A 132 -9.39 4.36 -5.98
C ILE A 132 -10.38 3.48 -6.75
N GLY A 133 -10.48 3.73 -8.05
CA GLY A 133 -11.47 3.08 -8.91
C GLY A 133 -11.14 1.65 -9.32
N GLY A 134 -9.87 1.27 -9.26
CA GLY A 134 -9.36 -0.06 -9.52
C GLY A 134 -8.61 -0.66 -8.33
N ASP A 135 -7.50 -1.31 -8.61
CA ASP A 135 -6.67 -2.02 -7.63
C ASP A 135 -5.66 -1.06 -6.95
N LEU A 136 -5.24 -1.40 -5.73
CA LEU A 136 -4.23 -0.67 -4.96
C LEU A 136 -3.04 -1.60 -4.67
N GLU A 137 -1.86 -1.26 -5.19
CA GLU A 137 -0.60 -1.86 -4.79
C GLU A 137 0.24 -0.86 -3.99
N ALA A 138 0.51 -1.16 -2.72
CA ALA A 138 1.19 -0.22 -1.83
C ALA A 138 2.35 -0.86 -1.04
N ALA A 139 3.47 -0.14 -0.97
CA ALA A 139 4.60 -0.46 -0.09
C ALA A 139 4.98 0.67 0.83
N SER A 140 5.29 0.39 2.09
CA SER A 140 6.03 1.37 2.89
C SER A 140 6.79 0.80 4.09
N GLY A 141 7.47 1.66 4.85
CA GLY A 141 7.83 1.35 6.22
C GLY A 141 6.59 1.41 7.12
N GLU A 142 5.91 2.56 7.10
CA GLU A 142 4.67 2.81 7.84
C GLU A 142 3.55 3.21 6.86
N MET A 143 2.39 2.57 6.97
CA MET A 143 1.24 2.78 6.08
C MET A 143 -0.02 3.06 6.87
N GLU A 144 -0.69 4.16 6.55
CA GLU A 144 -2.06 4.42 6.98
C GLU A 144 -2.98 4.60 5.76
N ILE A 145 -3.99 3.73 5.65
CA ILE A 145 -5.14 3.95 4.77
C ILE A 145 -6.26 4.48 5.66
N THR A 146 -6.65 5.73 5.46
CA THR A 146 -7.60 6.43 6.33
C THR A 146 -9.02 5.90 6.17
N ARG A 147 -9.95 6.38 7.02
CA ARG A 147 -11.39 6.04 6.92
C ARG A 147 -12.09 6.66 5.71
N GLY A 148 -11.51 7.69 5.09
CA GLY A 148 -12.09 8.32 3.90
C GLY A 148 -11.81 7.53 2.63
N SER A 149 -10.81 6.63 2.67
CA SER A 149 -10.40 5.84 1.52
C SER A 149 -11.39 4.74 1.15
N HIS A 150 -11.63 4.60 -0.16
CA HIS A 150 -12.45 3.55 -0.75
C HIS A 150 -11.77 2.97 -1.99
N ILE A 151 -11.32 1.72 -1.89
CA ILE A 151 -10.70 0.95 -2.96
C ILE A 151 -11.77 0.03 -3.55
N ARG A 152 -12.12 0.24 -4.83
CA ARG A 152 -13.14 -0.58 -5.51
C ARG A 152 -12.64 -1.95 -5.97
N GLY A 153 -11.34 -2.06 -6.19
CA GLY A 153 -10.68 -3.29 -6.59
C GLY A 153 -10.09 -4.05 -5.40
N ASN A 154 -9.01 -4.77 -5.69
CA ASN A 154 -8.22 -5.51 -4.73
C ASN A 154 -7.14 -4.60 -4.12
N ALA A 155 -6.63 -4.96 -2.95
CA ALA A 155 -5.52 -4.27 -2.32
C ALA A 155 -4.39 -5.25 -1.97
N GLU A 156 -3.18 -4.95 -2.45
CA GLU A 156 -1.94 -5.64 -2.09
C GLU A 156 -1.05 -4.67 -1.29
N LEU A 157 -0.89 -4.93 0.00
CA LEU A 157 -0.22 -4.02 0.95
C LEU A 157 0.99 -4.71 1.57
N ALA A 158 2.16 -4.07 1.50
CA ALA A 158 3.34 -4.53 2.22
C ALA A 158 4.02 -3.40 2.99
N ALA A 159 4.02 -3.49 4.32
CA ALA A 159 4.75 -2.53 5.14
C ALA A 159 5.30 -3.13 6.42
N ALA A 160 6.19 -2.44 7.13
CA ALA A 160 6.52 -2.89 8.48
C ALA A 160 5.30 -2.74 9.40
N GLU A 161 4.57 -1.63 9.28
CA GLU A 161 3.32 -1.35 9.98
C GLU A 161 2.22 -0.95 8.99
N ILE A 162 1.09 -1.66 9.05
CA ILE A 162 -0.11 -1.39 8.25
C ILE A 162 -1.27 -1.05 9.18
N GLN A 163 -1.89 0.11 8.97
CA GLN A 163 -3.16 0.51 9.57
C GLN A 163 -4.20 0.76 8.47
N LEU A 164 -5.11 -0.19 8.27
CA LEU A 164 -6.20 -0.09 7.31
C LEU A 164 -7.50 0.32 8.02
N ASN A 165 -7.99 1.53 7.71
CA ASN A 165 -9.24 2.07 8.25
C ASN A 165 -10.33 2.29 7.21
N GLY A 166 -9.98 2.23 5.92
CA GLY A 166 -10.88 2.48 4.79
C GLY A 166 -11.67 1.24 4.38
N GLN A 167 -12.34 1.33 3.24
CA GLN A 167 -13.11 0.24 2.63
C GLN A 167 -12.37 -0.34 1.42
N ILE A 168 -12.35 -1.67 1.32
CA ILE A 168 -11.88 -2.41 0.16
C ILE A 168 -13.03 -3.30 -0.31
N ASP A 169 -13.52 -3.10 -1.53
CA ASP A 169 -14.62 -3.91 -2.07
C ASP A 169 -14.15 -5.31 -2.52
N GLY A 170 -12.90 -5.42 -2.98
CA GLY A 170 -12.29 -6.66 -3.46
C GLY A 170 -11.51 -7.44 -2.40
N THR A 171 -10.51 -8.19 -2.84
CA THR A 171 -9.64 -8.97 -1.95
C THR A 171 -8.61 -8.08 -1.25
N LEU A 172 -8.16 -8.50 -0.08
CA LEU A 172 -7.06 -7.85 0.65
C LEU A 172 -5.93 -8.85 0.87
N GLU A 173 -4.74 -8.52 0.39
CA GLU A 173 -3.50 -9.19 0.76
C GLU A 173 -2.62 -8.19 1.52
N ALA A 174 -2.33 -8.45 2.79
CA ALA A 174 -1.55 -7.55 3.64
C ALA A 174 -0.41 -8.30 4.33
N ALA A 175 0.82 -7.83 4.14
CA ALA A 175 2.02 -8.41 4.74
C ALA A 175 2.81 -7.37 5.54
N GLY A 176 3.13 -7.67 6.79
CA GLY A 176 3.98 -6.80 7.58
C GLY A 176 4.53 -7.37 8.88
N ALA A 177 5.15 -6.51 9.69
CA ALA A 177 5.50 -6.87 11.07
C ALA A 177 4.30 -6.64 12.00
N PHE A 178 3.47 -5.64 11.71
CA PHE A 178 2.22 -5.37 12.40
C PHE A 178 1.14 -5.03 11.36
N VAL A 179 0.00 -5.69 11.45
CA VAL A 179 -1.15 -5.45 10.56
C VAL A 179 -2.38 -5.19 11.41
N GLN A 180 -3.02 -4.05 11.21
CA GLN A 180 -4.27 -3.71 11.88
C GLN A 180 -5.33 -3.34 10.85
N VAL A 181 -6.45 -4.05 10.91
CA VAL A 181 -7.61 -3.80 10.05
C VAL A 181 -8.79 -3.37 10.90
N ARG A 182 -9.15 -2.09 10.78
CA ARG A 182 -10.32 -1.48 11.42
C ARG A 182 -11.45 -1.17 10.43
N GLY A 183 -11.14 -1.20 9.13
CA GLY A 183 -12.04 -0.90 8.02
C GLY A 183 -12.92 -2.07 7.58
N GLU A 184 -13.40 -2.00 6.34
CA GLU A 184 -14.26 -3.03 5.73
C GLU A 184 -13.52 -3.71 4.57
N VAL A 185 -13.62 -5.04 4.49
CA VAL A 185 -13.10 -5.84 3.38
C VAL A 185 -14.23 -6.72 2.83
N GLY A 186 -14.64 -6.45 1.59
CA GLY A 186 -15.76 -7.13 0.94
C GLY A 186 -15.41 -8.53 0.41
N GLY A 187 -14.17 -8.73 -0.03
CA GLY A 187 -13.66 -10.00 -0.54
C GLY A 187 -12.86 -10.81 0.47
N GLU A 188 -12.20 -11.86 -0.03
CA GLU A 188 -11.30 -12.70 0.75
C GLU A 188 -10.08 -11.90 1.24
N ALA A 189 -9.70 -12.13 2.49
CA ALA A 189 -8.60 -11.42 3.13
C ALA A 189 -7.49 -12.36 3.59
N TRP A 190 -6.25 -12.05 3.21
CA TRP A 190 -5.02 -12.74 3.56
C TRP A 190 -4.12 -11.79 4.36
N LEU A 191 -4.03 -12.01 5.67
CA LEU A 191 -3.27 -11.16 6.57
C LEU A 191 -2.05 -11.91 7.10
N MET A 192 -0.88 -11.30 6.92
CA MET A 192 0.41 -11.89 7.28
C MET A 192 1.16 -10.94 8.20
N ALA A 193 1.43 -11.39 9.42
CA ALA A 193 2.33 -10.69 10.34
C ALA A 193 3.46 -11.60 10.80
N ASP A 194 4.56 -11.58 10.04
CA ASP A 194 5.74 -12.39 10.34
C ASP A 194 7.01 -11.60 10.08
N PRO A 195 7.63 -11.02 11.12
CA PRO A 195 8.86 -10.26 10.92
C PRO A 195 9.96 -11.22 10.46
N HIS A 196 10.39 -11.10 9.21
CA HIS A 196 11.51 -11.87 8.68
C HIS A 196 12.69 -11.88 9.66
N GLU A 197 13.11 -13.07 10.08
CA GLU A 197 14.28 -13.29 10.94
C GLU A 197 15.63 -12.89 10.25
N GLY A 198 15.57 -12.40 9.01
CA GLY A 198 16.70 -12.17 8.11
C GLY A 198 17.51 -10.88 8.34
N ARG A 199 17.05 -9.94 9.18
CA ARG A 199 17.88 -8.80 9.62
C ARG A 199 18.22 -8.91 11.09
N ARG A 200 19.07 -9.90 11.42
CA ARG A 200 19.90 -9.83 12.63
C ARG A 200 20.88 -8.67 12.51
N GLY A 201 20.41 -7.46 12.79
CA GLY A 201 21.27 -6.35 13.11
C GLY A 201 22.12 -6.76 14.31
N TRP A 202 23.43 -6.87 14.10
CA TRP A 202 24.39 -6.86 15.21
C TRP A 202 24.03 -5.62 16.04
N HIS A 203 23.72 -5.80 17.34
CA HIS A 203 23.23 -4.79 18.31
C HIS A 203 21.73 -4.73 18.65
N ALA A 204 20.90 -5.69 18.27
CA ALA A 204 19.60 -5.85 18.94
C ALA A 204 19.76 -6.74 20.19
N GLU A 205 19.60 -6.16 21.38
CA GLU A 205 19.49 -6.87 22.65
C GLU A 205 18.21 -7.73 22.60
N ILE A 206 18.40 -9.04 22.73
CA ILE A 206 17.37 -10.09 22.65
C ILE A 206 17.04 -10.52 24.08
N ASP A 207 15.76 -10.61 24.42
CA ASP A 207 15.31 -11.36 25.60
C ASP A 207 15.34 -12.87 25.32
N GLU A 208 15.28 -13.68 26.39
CA GLU A 208 15.40 -15.15 26.32
C GLU A 208 14.28 -15.84 25.51
N ASP A 209 13.22 -15.10 25.14
CA ASP A 209 12.11 -15.55 24.28
C ASP A 209 12.15 -14.95 22.85
N GLY A 210 13.18 -14.16 22.50
CA GLY A 210 13.38 -13.66 21.14
C GLY A 210 12.37 -12.60 20.66
N ALA A 211 11.59 -12.01 21.58
CA ALA A 211 10.58 -11.01 21.27
C ALA A 211 10.55 -9.99 22.40
N ARG A 212 11.02 -8.76 22.12
CA ARG A 212 10.87 -7.63 23.04
C ARG A 212 9.46 -7.63 23.60
N ALA A 213 9.32 -7.82 24.91
CA ALA A 213 8.06 -7.62 25.61
C ALA A 213 7.48 -6.24 25.23
N GLY A 214 6.32 -6.22 24.57
CA GLY A 214 5.69 -5.00 24.05
C GLY A 214 5.98 -4.65 22.58
N SER A 215 6.67 -5.51 21.83
CA SER A 215 6.78 -5.36 20.38
C SER A 215 5.49 -5.82 19.70
N THR A 216 4.90 -4.98 18.84
CA THR A 216 3.79 -5.33 17.93
C THR A 216 4.25 -6.24 16.79
N ASN A 217 5.53 -6.62 16.76
CA ASN A 217 6.08 -7.58 15.83
C ASN A 217 5.32 -8.92 15.85
N GLY A 218 4.90 -9.34 14.67
CA GLY A 218 4.14 -10.54 14.40
C GLY A 218 2.70 -10.50 14.92
N LEU A 219 2.10 -9.31 15.07
CA LEU A 219 0.74 -9.15 15.55
C LEU A 219 -0.20 -8.76 14.41
N VAL A 220 -1.33 -9.47 14.33
CA VAL A 220 -2.50 -9.04 13.55
C VAL A 220 -3.61 -8.63 14.52
N GLU A 221 -4.13 -7.41 14.35
CA GLU A 221 -5.28 -6.90 15.10
C GLU A 221 -6.46 -6.62 14.17
N ILE A 222 -7.62 -7.14 14.54
CA ILE A 222 -8.82 -7.09 13.71
C ILE A 222 -9.94 -6.46 14.51
N SER A 223 -10.49 -5.36 14.03
CA SER A 223 -11.68 -4.73 14.61
C SER A 223 -12.69 -4.27 13.55
N GLY A 224 -12.42 -4.59 12.29
CA GLY A 224 -13.24 -4.24 11.13
C GLY A 224 -14.24 -5.31 10.73
N GLU A 225 -14.81 -5.14 9.55
CA GLU A 225 -15.83 -6.01 8.95
C GLU A 225 -15.25 -6.78 7.76
N PHE A 226 -15.51 -8.09 7.70
CA PHE A 226 -15.04 -8.97 6.63
C PHE A 226 -16.23 -9.74 6.05
N GLY A 227 -16.52 -9.49 4.78
CA GLY A 227 -17.66 -10.08 4.07
C GLY A 227 -17.43 -11.51 3.57
N ASP A 228 -16.18 -11.97 3.52
CA ASP A 228 -15.82 -13.30 3.00
C ASP A 228 -14.80 -14.01 3.92
N ALA A 229 -14.16 -15.07 3.40
CA ALA A 229 -13.15 -15.86 4.10
C ALA A 229 -11.96 -15.00 4.55
N LEU A 230 -11.47 -15.31 5.75
CA LEU A 230 -10.34 -14.62 6.37
C LEU A 230 -9.25 -15.63 6.72
N HIS A 231 -8.09 -15.45 6.09
CA HIS A 231 -6.88 -16.22 6.28
C HIS A 231 -5.85 -15.37 7.00
N VAL A 232 -5.39 -15.82 8.17
CA VAL A 232 -4.44 -15.08 8.99
C VAL A 232 -3.25 -15.96 9.34
N CYS A 233 -2.04 -15.51 9.02
CA CYS A 233 -0.83 -16.09 9.57
C CYS A 233 -0.04 -15.03 10.34
N ALA A 234 0.18 -15.26 11.62
CA ALA A 234 0.86 -14.30 12.47
C ALA A 234 1.56 -14.99 13.64
N ARG A 235 2.36 -14.28 14.44
CA ARG A 235 2.77 -14.84 15.75
C ARG A 235 1.60 -14.79 16.73
N ARG A 236 0.87 -13.68 16.74
CA ARG A 236 -0.33 -13.45 17.57
C ARG A 236 -1.44 -12.83 16.74
N VAL A 237 -2.67 -13.20 17.05
CA VAL A 237 -3.88 -12.69 16.38
C VAL A 237 -4.89 -12.28 17.42
N ASN A 238 -5.37 -11.05 17.32
CA ASN A 238 -6.35 -10.48 18.22
C ASN A 238 -7.60 -10.03 17.45
N PHE A 239 -8.74 -10.62 17.75
CA PHE A 239 -10.05 -10.15 17.33
C PHE A 239 -10.63 -9.25 18.43
N LEU A 240 -10.70 -7.96 18.13
CA LEU A 240 -11.20 -6.93 19.03
C LEU A 240 -12.74 -6.88 19.02
N ARG A 241 -13.31 -6.09 19.94
CA ARG A 241 -14.76 -6.10 20.24
C ARG A 241 -15.69 -5.81 19.07
N ASN A 242 -15.20 -5.14 18.02
CA ASN A 242 -16.00 -4.75 16.86
C ASN A 242 -15.70 -5.62 15.62
N ALA A 243 -14.86 -6.64 15.76
CA ALA A 243 -14.58 -7.54 14.65
C ALA A 243 -15.85 -8.29 14.24
N SER A 244 -16.19 -8.22 12.96
CA SER A 244 -17.28 -8.98 12.33
C SER A 244 -16.70 -9.72 11.14
N VAL A 245 -16.85 -11.05 11.10
CA VAL A 245 -16.39 -11.86 9.99
C VAL A 245 -17.48 -12.85 9.61
N GLU A 246 -18.08 -12.65 8.43
CA GLU A 246 -19.19 -13.48 7.94
C GLU A 246 -18.70 -14.86 7.46
N GLY A 247 -17.51 -14.90 6.85
CA GLY A 247 -16.93 -16.09 6.25
C GLY A 247 -16.21 -17.04 7.22
N PRO A 248 -15.68 -18.16 6.70
CA PRO A 248 -14.80 -19.03 7.47
C PRO A 248 -13.47 -18.33 7.81
N ILE A 249 -12.92 -18.62 8.98
CA ILE A 249 -11.66 -18.05 9.45
C ILE A 249 -10.63 -19.16 9.61
N HIS A 250 -9.47 -18.99 9.00
CA HIS A 250 -8.32 -19.87 9.16
C HIS A 250 -7.15 -19.10 9.78
N VAL A 251 -6.71 -19.53 10.96
CA VAL A 251 -5.62 -18.90 11.71
C VAL A 251 -4.45 -19.85 11.85
N TRP A 252 -3.28 -19.43 11.37
CA TRP A 252 -1.99 -20.04 11.67
C TRP A 252 -1.21 -19.12 12.63
N ALA A 253 -1.07 -19.50 13.90
CA ALA A 253 -0.32 -18.68 14.87
C ALA A 253 0.50 -19.47 15.89
N ASP A 254 1.38 -18.81 16.64
CA ASP A 254 2.19 -19.44 17.70
C ASP A 254 1.33 -19.82 18.92
N SER A 255 0.20 -19.11 19.10
CA SER A 255 -0.80 -19.32 20.14
C SER A 255 -2.21 -19.21 19.56
N GLU A 256 -3.20 -19.75 20.27
CA GLU A 256 -4.62 -19.54 19.92
C GLU A 256 -4.95 -18.03 19.81
N PRO A 257 -5.83 -17.64 18.87
CA PRO A 257 -6.22 -16.24 18.71
C PRO A 257 -6.99 -15.73 19.93
N GLU A 258 -6.70 -14.51 20.36
CA GLU A 258 -7.48 -13.84 21.40
C GLU A 258 -8.74 -13.25 20.79
N VAL A 259 -9.91 -13.62 21.32
CA VAL A 259 -11.21 -13.14 20.81
C VAL A 259 -11.93 -12.40 21.92
N ALA A 260 -12.26 -11.12 21.68
CA ALA A 260 -13.03 -10.32 22.60
C ALA A 260 -14.50 -10.77 22.66
N ASP A 261 -15.14 -10.67 23.82
CA ASP A 261 -16.52 -11.17 24.08
C ASP A 261 -17.61 -10.67 23.09
N ALA A 262 -17.38 -9.54 22.42
CA ALA A 262 -18.35 -8.90 21.53
C ALA A 262 -18.04 -9.11 20.04
N ALA A 263 -16.95 -9.80 19.70
CA ALA A 263 -16.61 -10.12 18.32
C ALA A 263 -17.60 -11.14 17.73
N GLU A 264 -18.05 -10.88 16.50
CA GLU A 264 -18.97 -11.75 15.76
C GLU A 264 -18.17 -12.50 14.70
N LEU A 265 -17.78 -13.74 14.99
CA LEU A 265 -16.91 -14.53 14.12
C LEU A 265 -17.66 -15.75 13.56
N GLY A 266 -17.41 -16.05 12.29
CA GLY A 266 -17.78 -17.31 11.65
C GLY A 266 -17.04 -18.53 12.23
N SER A 267 -16.95 -19.61 11.45
CA SER A 267 -16.24 -20.81 11.90
C SER A 267 -14.72 -20.58 11.94
N VAL A 268 -14.13 -20.60 13.14
CA VAL A 268 -12.69 -20.42 13.34
C VAL A 268 -11.98 -21.78 13.36
N SER A 269 -11.01 -21.95 12.47
CA SER A 269 -10.02 -23.03 12.48
C SER A 269 -8.67 -22.47 12.92
N PHE A 270 -8.04 -23.11 13.89
CA PHE A 270 -6.71 -22.72 14.38
C PHE A 270 -5.71 -23.85 14.19
N GLU A 271 -4.54 -23.50 13.66
CA GLU A 271 -3.38 -24.38 13.53
C GLU A 271 -2.15 -23.68 14.12
N ASN A 272 -1.38 -24.41 14.92
CA ASN A 272 -0.13 -23.88 15.44
C ASN A 272 0.92 -23.82 14.31
N ARG A 273 1.61 -22.69 14.16
CA ARG A 273 2.69 -22.52 13.16
C ARG A 273 3.87 -23.45 13.40
N ASN A 274 4.09 -23.90 14.63
CA ASN A 274 5.20 -24.76 15.03
C ASN A 274 6.57 -24.23 14.58
N GLY A 275 6.73 -22.90 14.57
CA GLY A 275 7.95 -22.22 14.14
C GLY A 275 8.16 -22.18 12.62
N ARG A 276 7.13 -22.45 11.81
CA ARG A 276 7.16 -22.21 10.36
C ARG A 276 6.92 -20.74 10.04
N ASP A 277 7.60 -20.26 9.02
CA ASP A 277 7.39 -18.92 8.45
C ASP A 277 6.03 -18.89 7.72
N CYS A 278 5.40 -17.72 7.70
CA CYS A 278 4.10 -17.57 7.02
C CYS A 278 4.21 -17.83 5.51
N ASP A 279 5.28 -17.37 4.86
CA ASP A 279 5.54 -17.63 3.44
C ASP A 279 5.50 -19.13 3.12
N ASP A 280 6.17 -19.95 3.94
CA ASP A 280 6.19 -21.41 3.75
C ASP A 280 4.79 -22.03 3.90
N ILE A 281 3.98 -21.51 4.82
CA ILE A 281 2.63 -22.04 5.07
C ILE A 281 1.72 -21.77 3.87
N PHE A 282 1.77 -20.55 3.32
CA PHE A 282 0.94 -20.19 2.17
C PHE A 282 1.40 -20.87 0.88
N ASP A 283 2.72 -20.99 0.66
CA ASP A 283 3.30 -21.75 -0.46
C ASP A 283 2.77 -23.20 -0.54
N ASP A 284 2.53 -23.81 0.63
CA ASP A 284 1.99 -25.17 0.74
C ASP A 284 0.48 -25.24 0.47
N LEU A 285 -0.27 -24.17 0.71
CA LEU A 285 -1.70 -24.07 0.44
C LEU A 285 -1.97 -23.89 -1.05
N ASP A 286 -1.16 -23.04 -1.71
CA ASP A 286 -1.23 -22.78 -3.16
C ASP A 286 -0.95 -24.01 -4.03
N ARG A 287 -0.18 -24.98 -3.51
CA ARG A 287 0.18 -26.21 -4.22
C ARG A 287 -0.89 -27.32 -4.13
N ARG A 288 -1.99 -27.10 -3.40
CA ARG A 288 -3.06 -28.10 -3.18
C ARG A 288 -4.26 -27.90 -4.10
#